data_AF-A0A226E833-F1
#
_entry.id   AF-A0A226E833-F1
#
_cell.length_a   1.000
_cell.length_b   1.000
_cell.length_c   1.000
_cell.angle_alpha   90.00
_cell.angle_beta   90.00
_cell.angle_gamma   90.00
#
_symmetry.space_group_name_H-M   'P 1'
#
loop_
_entity.id
_entity.type
_entity.pdbx_description
1 polymer ?
#
loop_
_entity_poly.entity_id
_entity_poly.type
_entity_poly.pdbx_seq_one_letter_code
_entity_poly.pdbx_strand_id
1 'polypeptide(L)'
;MISGITSATGRHLFLRGTPRLVNFVWLFSDNGNNVVLDKKCHIHNARHDLNNTEFRRIHTNSTDKKKPSASEVLTCYLTQTNFPPWTSYFIKYESIVDDQWGGSHFNWTVKDGHNYHILRTGCYPYIKYHCTKRPYQDLKIEDTFFRVIKVLNLGLPCLAYGVAATFLLKGTQAYVEDVLTSKGIVTIYFLYKEDKGSMY
;
A
#
# COMPACT_ATOMS: atom_id res chain seq x y z
N MET A 1 -71.88 -10.19 34.51
CA MET A 1 -72.46 -9.36 33.44
C MET A 1 -71.63 -8.08 33.38
N ILE A 2 -71.17 -7.72 32.17
CA ILE A 2 -70.53 -6.45 31.77
C ILE A 2 -69.00 -6.33 32.01
N SER A 3 -68.32 -6.56 30.88
CA SER A 3 -66.99 -6.11 30.40
C SER A 3 -66.67 -4.63 30.66
N GLY A 4 -65.42 -4.16 30.66
CA GLY A 4 -64.24 -4.66 29.97
C GLY A 4 -62.95 -4.00 30.47
N ILE A 5 -61.85 -4.62 30.05
CA ILE A 5 -60.56 -4.71 30.73
C ILE A 5 -59.57 -3.67 30.20
N THR A 6 -58.88 -3.05 31.15
CA THR A 6 -57.80 -2.09 30.98
C THR A 6 -56.45 -2.72 30.60
N SER A 7 -55.70 -1.95 29.82
CA SER A 7 -54.29 -2.08 29.43
C SER A 7 -53.31 -2.62 30.49
N ALA A 8 -52.41 -3.52 30.06
CA ALA A 8 -51.02 -3.59 30.53
C ALA A 8 -50.18 -4.48 29.59
N THR A 9 -49.28 -3.88 28.81
CA THR A 9 -48.26 -4.58 28.02
C THR A 9 -47.07 -4.94 28.90
N GLY A 10 -46.96 -6.21 29.27
CA GLY A 10 -45.80 -6.84 29.90
C GLY A 10 -45.04 -7.72 28.90
N ARG A 11 -43.70 -7.65 28.97
CA ARG A 11 -42.75 -8.45 28.18
C ARG A 11 -42.88 -9.95 28.50
N HIS A 12 -42.77 -10.82 27.49
CA HIS A 12 -42.17 -12.15 27.69
C HIS A 12 -41.57 -12.76 26.41
N LEU A 13 -40.48 -13.47 26.68
CA LEU A 13 -39.51 -14.26 25.92
C LEU A 13 -40.11 -15.46 25.14
N PHE A 14 -39.56 -15.86 23.97
CA PHE A 14 -39.02 -17.22 23.64
C PHE A 14 -38.88 -17.57 22.12
N LEU A 15 -37.66 -18.03 21.75
CA LEU A 15 -37.16 -19.00 20.74
C LEU A 15 -37.94 -19.43 19.46
N ARG A 16 -37.24 -19.51 18.30
CA ARG A 16 -37.01 -20.70 17.41
C ARG A 16 -36.70 -20.37 15.92
N GLY A 17 -35.80 -21.14 15.28
CA GLY A 17 -36.00 -21.65 13.90
C GLY A 17 -35.03 -21.21 12.77
N THR A 18 -34.19 -22.13 12.27
CA THR A 18 -33.64 -22.22 10.89
C THR A 18 -34.69 -22.91 9.95
N PRO A 19 -34.58 -23.15 8.59
CA PRO A 19 -33.42 -23.22 7.66
C PRO A 19 -33.61 -22.80 6.13
N ARG A 20 -32.52 -22.90 5.33
CA ARG A 20 -32.29 -23.24 3.87
C ARG A 20 -33.16 -22.78 2.66
N LEU A 21 -32.42 -22.25 1.65
CA LEU A 21 -32.40 -22.45 0.16
C LEU A 21 -33.60 -22.11 -0.76
N VAL A 22 -33.37 -21.25 -1.78
CA VAL A 22 -33.80 -21.42 -3.19
C VAL A 22 -33.01 -20.53 -4.18
N ASN A 23 -32.59 -21.12 -5.31
CA ASN A 23 -32.13 -20.49 -6.55
C ASN A 23 -33.34 -20.04 -7.40
N PHE A 24 -33.21 -19.00 -8.24
CA PHE A 24 -33.47 -19.09 -9.70
C PHE A 24 -33.07 -17.81 -10.47
N VAL A 25 -32.60 -18.07 -11.69
CA VAL A 25 -32.06 -17.20 -12.75
C VAL A 25 -33.15 -16.53 -13.59
N TRP A 26 -32.90 -15.34 -14.15
CA TRP A 26 -33.24 -14.83 -15.51
C TRP A 26 -32.37 -13.56 -15.75
N LEU A 27 -31.94 -13.10 -16.94
CA LEU A 27 -31.50 -13.61 -18.24
C LEU A 27 -31.03 -12.34 -19.00
N PHE A 28 -30.08 -12.48 -19.92
CA PHE A 28 -29.37 -11.43 -20.66
C PHE A 28 -30.25 -10.42 -21.43
N SER A 29 -29.75 -9.18 -21.55
CA SER A 29 -29.96 -8.35 -22.74
C SER A 29 -28.75 -7.43 -22.92
N ASP A 30 -27.90 -7.76 -23.89
CA ASP A 30 -26.84 -6.89 -24.42
C ASP A 30 -27.46 -5.88 -25.39
N ASN A 31 -27.18 -4.60 -25.19
CA ASN A 31 -26.99 -3.68 -26.32
C ASN A 31 -26.36 -2.37 -25.87
N GLY A 32 -25.35 -1.91 -26.62
CA GLY A 32 -24.98 -0.50 -26.68
C GLY A 32 -23.56 -0.17 -26.27
N ASN A 33 -22.61 -0.49 -27.15
CA ASN A 33 -21.30 0.16 -27.18
C ASN A 33 -21.44 1.69 -27.16
N ASN A 34 -20.77 2.33 -26.21
CA ASN A 34 -20.13 3.64 -26.39
C ASN A 34 -18.86 3.66 -25.55
N VAL A 35 -17.73 3.42 -26.23
CA VAL A 35 -16.39 3.56 -25.67
C VAL A 35 -16.11 5.05 -25.52
N VAL A 36 -16.19 5.54 -24.28
CA VAL A 36 -15.57 6.81 -23.89
C VAL A 36 -14.36 6.46 -23.04
N LEU A 37 -13.18 6.71 -23.61
CA LEU A 37 -11.89 6.60 -22.96
C LEU A 37 -11.81 7.63 -21.82
N ASP A 38 -12.04 7.20 -20.59
CA ASP A 38 -11.59 7.93 -19.40
C ASP A 38 -10.59 7.07 -18.63
N LYS A 39 -9.36 7.58 -18.53
CA LYS A 39 -8.21 6.94 -17.87
C LYS A 39 -8.35 7.08 -16.36
N LYS A 40 -9.37 6.44 -15.78
CA LYS A 40 -9.60 6.41 -14.34
C LYS A 40 -9.02 5.13 -13.74
N CYS A 41 -7.98 5.32 -12.93
CA CYS A 41 -7.39 4.33 -12.06
C CYS A 41 -8.44 3.85 -11.03
N HIS A 42 -9.24 2.85 -11.41
CA HIS A 42 -10.07 2.08 -10.49
C HIS A 42 -9.90 0.60 -10.79
N ILE A 43 -8.93 -0.03 -10.13
CA ILE A 43 -8.96 -1.47 -9.88
C ILE A 43 -9.08 -1.62 -8.37
N HIS A 44 -10.29 -1.45 -7.86
CA HIS A 44 -10.64 -2.00 -6.56
C HIS A 44 -11.32 -3.35 -6.81
N ASN A 45 -10.77 -4.39 -6.19
CA ASN A 45 -11.38 -5.69 -5.96
C ASN A 45 -11.34 -6.75 -7.08
N ALA A 46 -10.17 -7.00 -7.68
CA ALA A 46 -9.93 -8.13 -8.59
C ALA A 46 -8.96 -9.20 -8.00
N ARG A 47 -8.90 -9.33 -6.67
CA ARG A 47 -7.92 -10.22 -6.00
C ARG A 47 -8.37 -11.69 -5.85
N HIS A 48 -9.61 -12.04 -6.19
CA HIS A 48 -10.13 -13.39 -5.94
C HIS A 48 -10.16 -14.35 -7.14
N ASP A 49 -10.00 -13.87 -8.39
CA ASP A 49 -10.22 -14.74 -9.56
C ASP A 49 -9.08 -14.78 -10.59
N LEU A 50 -7.97 -14.07 -10.37
CA LEU A 50 -6.83 -14.14 -11.30
C LEU A 50 -5.98 -15.36 -11.01
N ASN A 51 -6.04 -16.34 -11.91
CA ASN A 51 -5.13 -17.47 -11.92
C ASN A 51 -3.67 -16.98 -12.06
N ASN A 52 -2.74 -17.66 -11.38
CA ASN A 52 -1.31 -17.32 -11.29
C ASN A 52 -0.65 -17.09 -12.67
N THR A 53 -1.22 -17.67 -13.72
CA THR A 53 -0.78 -17.56 -15.11
C THR A 53 -1.10 -16.20 -15.74
N GLU A 54 -2.29 -15.64 -15.51
CA GLU A 54 -2.68 -14.30 -15.97
C GLU A 54 -1.82 -13.21 -15.29
N PHE A 55 -1.58 -13.36 -13.98
CA PHE A 55 -0.73 -12.44 -13.22
C PHE A 55 0.72 -12.41 -13.76
N ARG A 56 1.26 -13.59 -14.11
CA ARG A 56 2.56 -13.71 -14.79
C ARG A 56 2.56 -13.14 -16.20
N ARG A 57 1.44 -13.22 -16.92
CA ARG A 57 1.34 -12.75 -18.32
C ARG A 57 1.32 -11.22 -18.41
N ILE A 58 0.74 -10.53 -17.42
CA ILE A 58 0.86 -9.06 -17.27
C ILE A 58 2.33 -8.68 -17.03
N HIS A 59 3.09 -9.53 -16.34
CA HIS A 59 4.51 -9.32 -16.02
C HIS A 59 5.46 -9.36 -17.24
N THR A 60 5.03 -9.90 -18.39
CA THR A 60 5.91 -10.16 -19.54
C THR A 60 5.69 -9.25 -20.75
N ASN A 61 4.64 -8.43 -20.76
CA ASN A 61 4.23 -7.64 -21.95
C ASN A 61 4.57 -6.14 -21.87
N SER A 62 5.62 -5.73 -21.16
CA SER A 62 6.16 -4.37 -21.30
C SER A 62 7.33 -4.35 -22.27
N THR A 63 7.04 -3.95 -23.50
CA THR A 63 8.02 -3.51 -24.50
C THR A 63 8.80 -2.32 -23.93
N ASP A 64 10.13 -2.46 -23.85
CA ASP A 64 11.11 -1.61 -23.15
C ASP A 64 10.95 -1.48 -21.63
N LYS A 65 11.64 -2.39 -20.91
CA LYS A 65 11.75 -2.47 -19.44
C LYS A 65 12.48 -1.27 -18.82
N LYS A 66 11.91 -0.07 -18.89
CA LYS A 66 12.34 1.03 -18.02
C LYS A 66 11.81 0.77 -16.62
N LYS A 67 12.67 0.62 -15.62
CA LYS A 67 12.25 0.46 -14.23
C LYS A 67 11.51 1.74 -13.76
N PRO A 68 10.47 1.64 -12.92
CA PRO A 68 9.83 2.82 -12.35
C PRO A 68 10.80 3.55 -11.42
N SER A 69 10.58 4.84 -11.22
CA SER A 69 11.39 5.63 -10.28
C SER A 69 10.97 5.33 -8.84
N ALA A 70 11.86 5.57 -7.88
CA ALA A 70 11.56 5.41 -6.46
C ALA A 70 10.40 6.33 -6.03
N SER A 71 10.41 7.57 -6.52
CA SER A 71 9.32 8.54 -6.35
C SER A 71 7.97 8.06 -6.87
N GLU A 72 7.96 7.39 -8.02
CA GLU A 72 6.75 6.84 -8.65
C GLU A 72 6.18 5.73 -7.78
N VAL A 73 7.02 4.79 -7.33
CA VAL A 73 6.60 3.70 -6.43
C VAL A 73 6.04 4.26 -5.13
N LEU A 74 6.72 5.23 -4.51
CA LEU A 74 6.26 5.89 -3.27
C LEU A 74 4.87 6.53 -3.47
N THR A 75 4.70 7.30 -4.54
CA THR A 75 3.44 7.99 -4.85
C THR A 75 2.31 6.99 -5.13
N CYS A 76 2.59 5.97 -5.95
CA CYS A 76 1.63 4.92 -6.27
C CYS A 76 1.20 4.15 -5.02
N TYR A 77 2.14 3.78 -4.17
CA TYR A 77 1.86 3.05 -2.94
C TYR A 77 0.98 3.87 -1.98
N LEU A 78 1.35 5.12 -1.68
CA LEU A 78 0.56 5.98 -0.79
C LEU A 78 -0.85 6.24 -1.33
N THR A 79 -1.00 6.37 -2.65
CA THR A 79 -2.32 6.55 -3.29
C THR A 79 -3.15 5.27 -3.23
N GLN A 80 -2.57 4.12 -3.53
CA GLN A 80 -3.26 2.81 -3.53
C GLN A 80 -3.68 2.36 -2.12
N THR A 81 -2.99 2.84 -1.09
CA THR A 81 -3.28 2.54 0.32
C THR A 81 -4.21 3.57 0.97
N ASN A 82 -4.80 4.47 0.19
CA ASN A 82 -5.70 5.52 0.68
C ASN A 82 -5.05 6.42 1.74
N PHE A 83 -3.78 6.80 1.50
CA PHE A 83 -3.04 7.77 2.31
C PHE A 83 -2.93 7.40 3.80
N PRO A 84 -2.23 6.29 4.13
CA PRO A 84 -2.09 5.83 5.49
C PRO A 84 -1.43 6.89 6.38
N PRO A 85 -1.74 6.93 7.68
CA PRO A 85 -1.14 7.89 8.61
C PRO A 85 0.39 7.71 8.72
N TRP A 86 0.87 6.46 8.67
CA TRP A 86 2.29 6.14 8.58
C TRP A 86 2.50 4.81 7.85
N THR A 87 3.71 4.55 7.36
CA THR A 87 4.11 3.27 6.75
C THR A 87 5.63 3.16 6.66
N SER A 88 6.16 1.95 6.76
CA SER A 88 7.59 1.65 6.73
C SER A 88 7.87 0.37 5.96
N TYR A 89 8.42 0.50 4.76
CA TYR A 89 8.72 -0.62 3.87
C TYR A 89 10.14 -0.56 3.32
N PHE A 90 10.55 -1.67 2.71
CA PHE A 90 11.79 -1.83 1.98
C PHE A 90 11.50 -2.03 0.50
N ILE A 91 12.31 -1.44 -0.35
CA ILE A 91 12.32 -1.66 -1.80
C ILE A 91 13.71 -2.13 -2.20
N LYS A 92 13.81 -3.10 -3.11
CA LYS A 92 15.11 -3.48 -3.65
C LYS A 92 15.61 -2.47 -4.66
N TYR A 93 16.91 -2.16 -4.64
CA TYR A 93 17.51 -1.33 -5.70
C TYR A 93 17.33 -1.93 -7.09
N GLU A 94 17.24 -3.26 -7.21
CA GLU A 94 17.10 -3.93 -8.51
C GLU A 94 15.76 -3.65 -9.21
N SER A 95 14.69 -3.30 -8.47
CA SER A 95 13.35 -3.14 -9.02
C SER A 95 13.01 -1.71 -9.46
N ILE A 96 13.87 -0.73 -9.15
CA ILE A 96 13.61 0.70 -9.35
C ILE A 96 14.81 1.46 -9.92
N VAL A 97 14.58 2.69 -10.37
CA VAL A 97 15.61 3.73 -10.52
C VAL A 97 15.54 4.67 -9.31
N ASP A 98 16.65 4.84 -8.61
CA ASP A 98 16.74 5.73 -7.45
C ASP A 98 16.93 7.18 -7.89
N ASP A 99 15.83 7.90 -8.06
CA ASP A 99 15.79 9.32 -8.41
C ASP A 99 15.75 10.25 -7.18
N GLN A 100 15.70 9.68 -5.97
CA GLN A 100 15.73 10.37 -4.69
C GLN A 100 17.10 10.21 -4.00
N TRP A 101 18.14 9.91 -4.78
CA TRP A 101 19.49 9.70 -4.28
C TRP A 101 20.03 10.95 -3.59
N GLY A 102 20.75 10.76 -2.48
CA GLY A 102 21.26 11.86 -1.65
C GLY A 102 20.25 12.45 -0.66
N GLY A 103 18.94 12.27 -0.89
CA GLY A 103 17.89 12.64 0.07
C GLY A 103 17.80 11.64 1.22
N SER A 104 17.80 12.15 2.45
CA SER A 104 17.67 11.37 3.69
C SER A 104 16.37 11.70 4.41
N HIS A 105 15.98 12.97 4.47
CA HIS A 105 14.76 13.40 5.13
C HIS A 105 14.11 14.55 4.35
N PHE A 106 12.96 14.33 3.74
CA PHE A 106 12.34 15.35 2.88
C PHE A 106 10.81 15.27 2.91
N ASN A 107 10.18 16.36 2.46
CA ASN A 107 8.74 16.39 2.26
C ASN A 107 8.38 15.77 0.92
N TRP A 108 7.36 14.94 0.92
CA TRP A 108 6.77 14.37 -0.27
C TRP A 108 5.28 14.68 -0.31
N THR A 109 4.88 15.56 -1.21
CA THR A 109 3.48 15.92 -1.41
C THR A 109 2.89 15.04 -2.50
N VAL A 110 1.92 14.20 -2.11
CA VAL A 110 1.13 13.36 -3.01
C VAL A 110 -0.04 14.18 -3.56
N LYS A 111 -0.82 13.59 -4.48
CA LYS A 111 -2.09 14.16 -4.94
C LYS A 111 -3.02 14.50 -3.76
N ASP A 112 -3.95 15.42 -4.01
CA ASP A 112 -4.96 15.89 -3.04
C ASP A 112 -4.38 16.63 -1.82
N GLY A 113 -3.14 17.13 -1.93
CA GLY A 113 -2.50 17.98 -0.91
C GLY A 113 -1.97 17.21 0.31
N HIS A 114 -1.92 15.87 0.25
CA HIS A 114 -1.37 15.07 1.35
C HIS A 114 0.15 15.14 1.38
N ASN A 115 0.70 15.70 2.46
CA ASN A 115 2.14 15.77 2.67
C ASN A 115 2.63 14.67 3.62
N TYR A 116 3.78 14.10 3.29
CA TYR A 116 4.48 13.11 4.08
C TYR A 116 5.90 13.57 4.38
N HIS A 117 6.34 13.35 5.60
CA HIS A 117 7.76 13.39 5.94
C HIS A 117 8.34 12.02 5.61
N ILE A 118 9.30 11.99 4.70
CA ILE A 118 9.94 10.78 4.21
C ILE A 118 11.33 10.70 4.81
N LEU A 119 11.55 9.71 5.67
CA LEU A 119 12.87 9.32 6.14
C LEU A 119 13.35 8.12 5.32
N ARG A 120 14.41 8.35 4.55
CA ARG A 120 15.00 7.39 3.62
C ARG A 120 16.37 6.95 4.09
N THR A 121 16.55 5.63 4.20
CA THR A 121 17.84 5.02 4.55
C THR A 121 18.24 4.02 3.48
N GLY A 122 19.42 4.25 2.89
CA GLY A 122 20.05 3.26 2.03
C GLY A 122 20.58 2.10 2.88
N CYS A 123 20.18 0.88 2.54
CA CYS A 123 20.59 -0.35 3.21
C CYS A 123 20.81 -1.46 2.16
N TYR A 124 21.88 -1.36 1.37
CA TYR A 124 22.11 -2.22 0.20
C TYR A 124 21.99 -3.71 0.54
N PRO A 125 21.17 -4.51 -0.18
CA PRO A 125 20.58 -4.25 -1.51
C PRO A 125 19.18 -3.59 -1.51
N TYR A 126 18.75 -3.02 -0.38
CA TYR A 126 17.45 -2.37 -0.21
C TYR A 126 17.56 -0.86 0.06
N ILE A 127 16.44 -0.18 -0.11
CA ILE A 127 16.17 1.16 0.43
C ILE A 127 15.02 1.00 1.42
N LYS A 128 15.22 1.49 2.64
CA LYS A 128 14.15 1.61 3.63
C LYS A 128 13.47 2.97 3.50
N TYR A 129 12.16 2.96 3.43
CA TYR A 129 11.31 4.13 3.56
C TYR A 129 10.60 4.08 4.90
N HIS A 130 10.53 5.22 5.56
CA HIS A 130 9.62 5.47 6.67
C HIS A 130 8.87 6.76 6.34
N CYS A 131 7.57 6.65 6.16
CA CYS A 131 6.72 7.72 5.69
C CYS A 131 5.71 8.04 6.78
N THR A 132 5.62 9.30 7.18
CA THR A 132 4.65 9.74 8.20
C THR A 132 3.88 10.94 7.66
N LYS A 133 2.55 10.86 7.68
CA LYS A 133 1.67 11.92 7.18
C LYS A 133 1.74 13.11 8.13
N ARG A 134 2.25 14.24 7.64
CA ARG A 134 2.46 15.46 8.45
C ARG A 134 2.35 16.71 7.59
N PRO A 135 1.98 17.86 8.18
CA PRO A 135 2.05 19.15 7.48
C PRO A 135 3.44 19.43 6.95
N TYR A 136 3.52 20.27 5.92
CA TYR A 136 4.80 20.69 5.35
C TYR A 136 5.65 21.38 6.43
N GLN A 137 6.92 21.01 6.51
CA GLN A 137 7.90 21.59 7.44
C GLN A 137 9.23 21.77 6.74
N ASP A 138 10.02 22.79 7.08
CA ASP A 138 11.40 22.85 6.57
C ASP A 138 12.25 21.77 7.25
N LEU A 139 12.70 20.77 6.47
CA LEU A 139 13.48 19.62 6.91
C LEU A 139 14.95 19.68 6.44
N LYS A 140 15.39 20.83 5.91
CA LYS A 140 16.73 20.97 5.30
C LYS A 140 17.86 20.76 6.30
N ILE A 141 17.66 21.14 7.56
CA ILE A 141 18.67 21.03 8.62
C ILE A 141 18.88 19.56 8.95
N GLU A 142 17.80 18.82 9.16
CA GLU A 142 17.80 17.39 9.44
C GLU A 142 18.39 16.60 8.27
N ASP A 143 17.99 16.90 7.03
CA ASP A 143 18.54 16.25 5.84
C ASP A 143 20.05 16.46 5.72
N THR A 144 20.50 17.70 5.92
CA THR A 144 21.93 18.04 5.87
C THR A 144 22.70 17.31 6.97
N PHE A 145 22.16 17.27 8.19
CA PHE A 145 22.78 16.54 9.30
C PHE A 145 22.97 15.06 8.98
N PHE A 146 21.91 14.39 8.48
CA PHE A 146 22.01 12.99 8.08
C PHE A 146 23.00 12.77 6.93
N ARG A 147 23.04 13.69 5.96
CA ARG A 147 24.00 13.62 4.85
C ARG A 147 25.44 13.75 5.33
N VAL A 148 25.73 14.69 6.23
CA VAL A 148 27.07 14.88 6.83
C VAL A 148 27.49 13.61 7.57
N ILE A 149 26.62 13.02 8.39
CA ILE A 149 26.91 11.77 9.11
C ILE A 149 27.22 10.63 8.13
N LYS A 150 26.46 10.49 7.05
CA LYS A 150 26.69 9.44 6.04
C LYS A 150 28.08 9.56 5.41
N VAL A 151 28.52 10.79 5.11
CA VAL A 151 29.84 11.07 4.54
C VAL A 151 30.95 10.78 5.55
N LEU A 152 30.81 11.24 6.79
CA LEU A 152 31.80 11.01 7.85
C LEU A 152 32.02 9.51 8.14
N ASN A 153 30.95 8.71 8.03
CA ASN A 153 31.01 7.27 8.27
C ASN A 153 31.30 6.43 7.01
N LEU A 154 31.68 7.07 5.88
CA LEU A 154 32.02 6.42 4.61
C LEU A 154 30.95 5.41 4.11
N GLY A 155 29.68 5.59 4.51
CA GLY A 155 28.61 4.65 4.18
C GLY A 155 28.71 3.26 4.84
N LEU A 156 29.62 3.02 5.79
CA LEU A 156 29.69 1.77 6.57
C LEU A 156 28.36 1.42 7.26
N PRO A 157 27.62 2.38 7.85
CA PRO A 157 26.31 2.10 8.43
C PRO A 157 25.33 1.56 7.37
N CYS A 158 25.34 2.09 6.15
CA CYS A 158 24.46 1.63 5.08
C CYS A 158 24.70 0.15 4.72
N LEU A 159 25.96 -0.30 4.73
CA LEU A 159 26.29 -1.71 4.50
C LEU A 159 25.84 -2.58 5.67
N ALA A 160 26.15 -2.20 6.91
CA ALA A 160 25.77 -2.95 8.10
C ALA A 160 24.23 -3.09 8.21
N TYR A 161 23.49 -2.00 7.98
CA TYR A 161 22.03 -2.02 7.95
C TYR A 161 21.49 -2.88 6.81
N GLY A 162 22.15 -2.90 5.65
CA GLY A 162 21.77 -3.75 4.52
C GLY A 162 21.91 -5.24 4.80
N VAL A 163 23.02 -5.64 5.44
CA VAL A 163 23.24 -7.02 5.90
C VAL A 163 22.19 -7.41 6.94
N ALA A 164 21.96 -6.57 7.95
CA ALA A 164 20.94 -6.80 8.97
C ALA A 164 19.53 -6.91 8.37
N ALA A 165 19.15 -5.99 7.47
CA ALA A 165 17.87 -6.03 6.78
C ALA A 165 17.71 -7.30 5.93
N THR A 166 18.78 -7.75 5.26
CA THR A 166 18.76 -8.98 4.47
C THR A 166 18.53 -10.20 5.36
N PHE A 167 19.19 -10.26 6.52
CA PHE A 167 18.98 -11.35 7.48
C PHE A 167 17.56 -11.34 8.04
N LEU A 168 17.04 -10.17 8.41
CA LEU A 168 15.69 -10.03 8.93
C LEU A 168 14.63 -10.40 7.88
N LEU A 169 14.67 -9.81 6.69
CA LEU A 169 13.67 -10.06 5.65
C LEU A 169 13.65 -11.52 5.18
N LYS A 170 14.81 -12.20 5.16
CA LYS A 170 14.89 -13.63 4.83
C LYS A 170 14.52 -14.53 6.01
N GLY A 171 14.87 -14.14 7.24
CA GLY A 171 14.72 -14.95 8.44
C GLY A 171 13.31 -14.91 9.04
N THR A 172 12.58 -13.81 8.93
CA THR A 172 11.31 -13.61 9.64
C THR A 172 10.05 -13.73 8.76
N GLN A 173 10.15 -14.32 7.56
CA GLN A 173 9.06 -14.34 6.57
C GLN A 173 8.47 -12.94 6.35
N ALA A 174 9.21 -12.09 5.62
CA ALA A 174 8.75 -10.75 5.29
C ALA A 174 7.38 -10.77 4.60
N TYR A 175 6.52 -9.82 4.96
CA TYR A 175 5.28 -9.57 4.26
C TYR A 175 5.56 -8.77 2.99
N VAL A 176 4.93 -9.13 1.88
CA VAL A 176 5.16 -8.46 0.60
C VAL A 176 3.86 -7.86 0.09
N GLU A 177 3.95 -6.66 -0.46
CA GLU A 177 2.86 -6.06 -1.22
C GLU A 177 3.34 -5.67 -2.61
N ASP A 178 2.45 -5.83 -3.58
CA ASP A 178 2.69 -5.45 -4.96
C ASP A 178 2.09 -4.05 -5.21
N VAL A 179 2.94 -3.14 -5.65
CA VAL A 179 2.58 -1.77 -6.01
C VAL A 179 2.47 -1.67 -7.52
N LEU A 180 1.31 -1.22 -8.00
CA LEU A 180 1.09 -0.99 -9.42
C LEU A 180 1.71 0.35 -9.83
N THR A 181 2.64 0.34 -10.77
CA THR A 181 3.25 1.55 -11.34
C THR A 181 2.93 1.67 -12.83
N SER A 182 3.23 2.81 -13.45
CA SER A 182 3.03 2.99 -14.89
C SER A 182 3.95 2.08 -15.71
N LYS A 183 5.07 1.61 -15.12
CA LYS A 183 6.08 0.79 -15.79
C LYS A 183 6.06 -0.69 -15.39
N GLY A 184 5.08 -1.11 -14.60
CA GLY A 184 4.90 -2.49 -14.15
C GLY A 184 4.64 -2.62 -12.65
N ILE A 185 4.67 -3.84 -12.15
CA ILE A 185 4.46 -4.14 -10.73
C ILE A 185 5.81 -4.11 -10.01
N VAL A 186 5.87 -3.43 -8.87
CA VAL A 186 7.03 -3.44 -7.98
C VAL A 186 6.63 -4.03 -6.64
N THR A 187 7.34 -5.06 -6.22
CA THR A 187 7.16 -5.64 -4.89
C THR A 187 7.90 -4.82 -3.84
N ILE A 188 7.18 -4.42 -2.80
CA ILE A 188 7.71 -3.81 -1.58
C ILE A 188 7.64 -4.82 -0.43
N TYR A 189 8.55 -4.69 0.53
CA TYR A 189 8.74 -5.65 1.60
C TYR A 189 8.53 -4.97 2.96
N PHE A 190 7.78 -5.62 3.84
CA PHE A 190 7.55 -5.20 5.20
C PHE A 190 8.16 -6.22 6.16
N LEU A 191 8.75 -5.72 7.24
CA LEU A 191 9.26 -6.58 8.29
C LEU A 191 8.12 -7.23 9.10
N TYR A 192 7.03 -6.49 9.29
CA TYR A 192 5.82 -6.93 9.98
C TYR A 192 4.59 -6.53 9.17
N LYS A 193 3.49 -7.25 9.36
CA LYS A 193 2.21 -6.87 8.73
C LYS A 193 1.75 -5.53 9.30
N GLU A 194 1.62 -4.52 8.44
CA GLU A 194 1.15 -3.20 8.84
C GLU A 194 -0.37 -3.20 9.04
N ASP A 195 -0.81 -2.53 10.11
CA ASP A 195 -2.19 -2.11 10.25
C ASP A 195 -2.33 -0.70 9.66
N LYS A 196 -2.94 -0.62 8.47
CA LYS A 196 -3.09 0.62 7.69
C LYS A 196 -3.99 1.67 8.37
N GLY A 197 -4.71 1.29 9.43
CA GLY A 197 -5.51 2.19 10.26
C GLY A 197 -4.83 2.65 11.55
N SER A 198 -3.66 2.13 11.91
CA SER A 198 -2.98 2.50 13.15
C SER A 198 -2.42 3.92 13.08
N MET A 199 -2.69 4.73 14.10
CA MET A 199 -2.16 6.09 14.19
C MET A 199 -0.68 6.13 14.63
N TYR A 200 -0.13 4.98 15.06
CA TYR A 200 1.24 4.81 15.57
C TYR A 200 1.86 3.47 15.16
#